data_AF-A0A7X9A331-F1
#
_entry.id   AF-A0A7X9A331-F1
#
_cell.length_a   1.000
_cell.length_b   1.000
_cell.length_c   1.000
_cell.angle_alpha   90.00
_cell.angle_beta   90.00
_cell.angle_gamma   90.00
#
_symmetry.space_group_name_H-M   'P 1'
#
loop_
_entity.id
_entity.type
_entity.pdbx_description
1 polymer ?
#
loop_
_entity_poly.entity_id
_entity_poly.type
_entity_poly.pdbx_seq_one_letter_code
_entity_poly.pdbx_strand_id
1 'polypeptide(L)'
;MYQGSKERKKRPVLDIPLSSLEKFLEALAFIGILLNIIFIAMFWTELPSKIPTHFGPSGAPDGWGGKGMLLFLTGMNIMMYLLLTIVNKFPHTFNYPVKITPENALKQYYLARHLLGFLKTETVLLFTYILWGTIQVALGKAEGLGILFLPIILFIIFGTIGVYFYKAIRNT
;
A
#
# COMPACT_ATOMS: atom_id res chain seq x y z
N MET A 1 -36.90 -32.91 -11.28
CA MET A 1 -36.26 -32.45 -12.53
C MET A 1 -35.10 -31.53 -12.18
N TYR A 2 -33.97 -31.79 -12.83
CA TYR A 2 -32.64 -31.17 -12.73
C TYR A 2 -32.58 -29.65 -12.53
N GLN A 3 -31.59 -29.15 -11.78
CA GLN A 3 -30.33 -28.69 -12.39
C GLN A 3 -29.22 -28.48 -11.35
N GLY A 4 -28.03 -28.98 -11.69
CA GLY A 4 -26.90 -29.21 -10.81
C GLY A 4 -26.28 -27.97 -10.20
N SER A 5 -25.66 -28.18 -9.04
CA SER A 5 -24.62 -27.30 -8.51
C SER A 5 -23.64 -26.98 -9.64
N LYS A 6 -23.65 -25.74 -10.14
CA LYS A 6 -22.62 -25.25 -11.07
C LYS A 6 -21.28 -25.49 -10.38
N GLU A 7 -20.55 -26.53 -10.78
CA GLU A 7 -19.15 -26.67 -10.43
C GLU A 7 -18.47 -25.36 -10.82
N ARG A 8 -18.03 -24.57 -9.83
CA ARG A 8 -17.14 -23.45 -10.10
C ARG A 8 -15.89 -24.08 -10.68
N LYS A 9 -15.74 -24.08 -12.01
CA LYS A 9 -14.48 -24.46 -12.68
C LYS A 9 -13.36 -23.74 -11.92
N LYS A 10 -12.50 -24.52 -11.26
CA LYS A 10 -11.40 -23.98 -10.47
C LYS A 10 -10.54 -23.13 -11.40
N ARG A 11 -10.21 -21.91 -10.99
CA ARG A 11 -9.34 -21.03 -11.77
C ARG A 11 -7.96 -21.69 -11.92
N PRO A 12 -7.25 -21.47 -13.04
CA PRO A 12 -5.90 -21.99 -13.21
C PRO A 12 -4.99 -21.49 -12.09
N VAL A 13 -4.21 -22.39 -11.49
CA VAL A 13 -3.11 -22.01 -10.58
C VAL A 13 -1.85 -22.05 -11.43
N LEU A 14 -1.26 -20.89 -11.63
CA LEU A 14 -0.09 -20.73 -12.49
C LEU A 14 1.12 -20.40 -11.61
N ASP A 15 2.26 -21.02 -11.91
CA ASP A 15 3.54 -20.57 -11.39
C ASP A 15 4.04 -19.42 -12.27
N ILE A 16 4.04 -18.22 -11.70
CA ILE A 16 4.31 -16.98 -12.44
C ILE A 16 5.54 -16.31 -11.84
N PRO A 17 6.66 -16.20 -12.58
CA PRO A 17 7.85 -15.53 -12.09
C PRO A 17 7.60 -14.03 -11.90
N LEU A 18 8.28 -13.43 -10.91
CA LEU A 18 8.26 -11.99 -10.69
C LEU A 18 8.80 -11.24 -11.92
N SER A 19 7.98 -10.33 -12.44
CA SER A 19 8.38 -9.37 -13.48
C SER A 19 9.37 -8.34 -12.93
N SER A 20 10.11 -7.68 -13.82
CA SER A 20 11.06 -6.62 -13.44
C SER A 20 10.39 -5.47 -12.68
N LEU A 21 9.16 -5.12 -13.07
CA LEU A 21 8.37 -4.10 -12.37
C LEU A 21 8.05 -4.52 -10.93
N GLU A 22 7.67 -5.77 -10.70
CA GLU A 22 7.38 -6.26 -9.34
C GLU A 22 8.65 -6.25 -8.47
N LYS A 23 9.80 -6.64 -9.02
CA LYS A 23 11.08 -6.59 -8.30
C LYS A 23 11.44 -5.15 -7.92
N PHE A 24 11.24 -4.21 -8.83
CA PHE A 24 11.47 -2.78 -8.58
C PHE A 24 10.53 -2.25 -7.48
N LEU A 25 9.24 -2.56 -7.56
CA LEU A 25 8.25 -2.14 -6.55
C LEU A 25 8.55 -2.75 -5.17
N GLU A 26 9.01 -4.01 -5.14
CA GLU A 26 9.47 -4.66 -3.91
C GLU A 26 10.64 -3.93 -3.28
N ALA A 27 11.69 -3.63 -4.08
CA ALA A 27 12.86 -2.90 -3.60
C ALA A 27 12.49 -1.52 -3.08
N LEU A 28 11.63 -0.78 -3.81
CA LEU A 28 11.19 0.55 -3.41
C LEU A 28 10.37 0.52 -2.10
N ALA A 29 9.46 -0.45 -1.96
CA ALA A 29 8.70 -0.63 -0.72
C ALA A 29 9.64 -1.01 0.44
N PHE A 30 10.60 -1.91 0.21
CA PHE A 30 11.56 -2.30 1.24
C PHE A 30 12.42 -1.12 1.70
N ILE A 31 12.91 -0.28 0.78
CA ILE A 31 13.62 0.97 1.11
C ILE A 31 12.73 1.89 1.95
N GLY A 32 11.44 2.00 1.61
CA GLY A 32 10.48 2.78 2.40
C GLY A 32 10.37 2.31 3.85
N ILE A 33 10.37 0.99 4.10
CA ILE A 33 10.41 0.41 5.46
C ILE A 33 11.74 0.75 6.16
N LEU A 34 12.87 0.62 5.48
CA LEU A 34 14.17 0.94 6.07
C LEU A 34 14.24 2.41 6.49
N LEU A 35 13.80 3.34 5.64
CA LEU A 35 13.73 4.76 5.97
C LEU A 35 12.84 5.01 7.19
N ASN A 36 11.70 4.31 7.29
CA ASN A 36 10.80 4.41 8.43
C ASN A 36 11.52 4.08 9.76
N ILE A 37 12.26 2.97 9.78
CA ILE A 37 13.03 2.51 10.95
C ILE A 37 14.19 3.47 11.26
N ILE A 38 14.93 3.89 10.22
CA ILE A 38 16.07 4.80 10.34
C ILE A 38 15.62 6.14 10.94
N PHE A 39 14.51 6.71 10.48
CA PHE A 39 14.00 7.98 11.01
C PHE A 39 13.62 7.88 12.49
N ILE A 40 12.97 6.80 12.92
CA ILE A 40 12.72 6.60 14.35
C ILE A 40 14.04 6.55 15.12
N ALA A 41 14.98 5.72 14.69
CA ALA A 41 16.25 5.53 15.39
C ALA A 41 17.04 6.85 15.51
N MET A 42 17.05 7.67 14.45
CA MET A 42 17.76 8.95 14.43
C MET A 42 17.14 10.00 15.35
N PHE A 43 15.81 10.14 15.36
CA PHE A 43 15.14 11.26 16.04
C PHE A 43 14.53 10.91 17.40
N TRP A 44 14.59 9.64 17.84
CA TRP A 44 13.88 9.18 19.04
C TRP A 44 14.15 9.99 20.31
N THR A 45 15.41 10.38 20.52
CA THR A 45 15.86 11.13 21.71
C THR A 45 15.49 12.62 21.64
N GLU A 46 15.40 13.18 20.43
CA GLU A 46 15.00 14.57 20.18
C GLU A 46 13.48 14.79 20.29
N LEU A 47 12.70 13.73 20.07
CA LEU A 47 11.24 13.85 20.07
C LEU A 47 10.67 14.14 21.46
N PRO A 48 9.78 15.15 21.58
CA PRO A 48 9.05 15.44 22.80
C PRO A 48 8.16 14.28 23.22
N SER A 49 7.70 14.28 24.48
CA SER A 49 6.81 13.23 24.99
C SER A 49 5.45 13.22 24.28
N LYS A 50 4.98 14.37 23.81
CA LYS A 50 3.77 14.54 23.00
C LYS A 50 4.10 14.93 21.56
N ILE A 51 3.51 14.23 20.61
CA ILE A 51 3.63 14.45 19.16
C ILE A 51 2.25 14.46 18.51
N PRO A 52 2.12 14.93 17.26
CA PRO A 52 0.90 14.71 16.48
C PRO A 52 0.60 13.22 16.31
N THR A 53 -0.67 12.86 16.40
CA THR A 53 -1.16 11.49 16.16
C THR A 53 -2.28 11.45 15.13
N HIS A 54 -2.88 12.59 14.81
CA HIS A 54 -3.87 12.74 13.75
C HIS A 54 -3.69 14.09 13.06
N PHE A 55 -4.01 14.12 11.76
CA PHE A 55 -3.98 15.30 10.92
C PHE A 55 -5.34 15.48 10.25
N GLY A 56 -5.87 16.70 10.30
CA GLY A 56 -7.13 17.04 9.68
C GLY A 56 -7.02 17.19 8.15
N PRO A 57 -8.13 17.52 7.46
CA PRO A 57 -8.16 17.66 5.99
C PRO A 57 -7.21 18.74 5.43
N SER A 58 -6.85 19.74 6.25
CA SER A 58 -5.88 20.78 5.87
C SER A 58 -4.43 20.30 5.94
N GLY A 59 -4.19 19.09 6.47
CA GLY A 59 -2.87 18.57 6.81
C GLY A 59 -2.33 19.09 8.14
N ALA A 60 -3.06 19.95 8.87
CA ALA A 60 -2.67 20.42 10.20
C ALA A 60 -2.96 19.37 11.29
N PRO A 61 -2.16 19.29 12.36
CA PRO A 61 -2.41 18.35 13.45
C PRO A 61 -3.65 18.77 14.25
N ASP A 62 -4.60 17.86 14.40
CA ASP A 62 -5.83 18.04 15.20
C ASP A 62 -5.94 17.00 16.33
N GLY A 63 -4.97 16.08 16.43
CA GLY A 63 -4.83 15.12 17.52
C GLY A 63 -3.38 14.96 17.97
N TRP A 64 -3.16 14.80 19.27
CA TRP A 64 -1.84 14.71 19.90
C TRP A 64 -1.78 13.55 20.91
N GLY A 65 -0.63 12.90 21.04
CA GLY A 65 -0.45 11.74 21.89
C GLY A 65 1.02 11.39 22.15
N GLY A 66 1.26 10.26 22.82
CA GLY A 66 2.61 9.84 23.21
C GLY A 66 3.48 9.45 22.01
N LYS A 67 4.78 9.76 22.06
CA LYS A 67 5.73 9.43 20.96
C LYS A 67 5.84 7.94 20.60
N GLY A 68 5.40 7.05 21.50
CA GLY A 68 5.24 5.62 21.24
C GLY A 68 4.30 5.30 20.06
N MET A 69 3.41 6.24 19.68
CA MET A 69 2.55 6.09 18.51
C MET A 69 3.35 5.94 17.19
N LEU A 70 4.58 6.46 17.12
CA LEU A 70 5.46 6.22 15.97
C LEU A 70 5.84 4.76 15.82
N LEU A 71 6.10 4.04 16.93
CA LEU A 71 6.39 2.61 16.88
C LEU A 71 5.19 1.80 16.40
N PHE A 72 3.98 2.20 16.82
CA PHE A 72 2.75 1.62 16.29
C PHE A 72 2.61 1.85 14.78
N LEU A 73 2.86 3.08 14.31
CA LEU A 73 2.82 3.42 12.88
C LEU A 73 3.84 2.60 12.07
N THR A 74 5.07 2.44 12.58
CA THR A 74 6.10 1.58 11.97
C THR A 74 5.68 0.11 11.96
N GLY A 75 5.14 -0.39 13.06
CA GLY A 75 4.63 -1.76 13.16
C GLY A 75 3.52 -2.03 12.14
N MET A 76 2.57 -1.10 12.00
CA MET A 76 1.53 -1.15 10.99
C MET A 76 2.10 -1.10 9.57
N ASN A 77 3.15 -0.31 9.32
CA ASN A 77 3.82 -0.24 8.02
C ASN A 77 4.43 -1.59 7.61
N ILE A 78 5.19 -2.20 8.53
CA ILE A 78 5.80 -3.51 8.33
C ILE A 78 4.71 -4.58 8.14
N MET A 79 3.66 -4.55 8.96
CA MET A 79 2.53 -5.47 8.85
C MET A 79 1.87 -5.37 7.48
N MET A 80 1.57 -4.16 7.00
CA MET A 80 0.95 -3.94 5.69
C MET A 80 1.84 -4.41 4.54
N TYR A 81 3.15 -4.12 4.60
CA TYR A 81 4.12 -4.64 3.64
C TYR A 81 4.08 -6.18 3.57
N LEU A 82 4.17 -6.85 4.72
CA LEU A 82 4.18 -8.32 4.81
C LEU A 82 2.86 -8.91 4.34
N LEU A 83 1.73 -8.38 4.81
CA LEU A 83 0.40 -8.84 4.43
C LEU A 83 0.21 -8.78 2.91
N LEU A 84 0.51 -7.63 2.30
CA LEU A 84 0.36 -7.46 0.86
C LEU A 84 1.36 -8.32 0.09
N THR A 85 2.59 -8.51 0.58
CA THR A 85 3.55 -9.44 -0.02
C THR A 85 3.06 -10.90 0.02
N ILE A 86 2.43 -11.33 1.11
CA ILE A 86 1.87 -12.69 1.23
C ILE A 86 0.68 -12.86 0.29
N VAL A 87 -0.29 -11.93 0.33
CA VAL A 87 -1.48 -11.99 -0.53
C VAL A 87 -1.07 -11.99 -2.00
N ASN A 88 -0.06 -11.22 -2.39
CA ASN A 88 0.40 -11.12 -3.77
C ASN A 88 0.92 -12.44 -4.38
N LYS A 89 1.25 -13.44 -3.54
CA LYS A 89 1.68 -14.78 -3.98
C LYS A 89 0.53 -15.64 -4.52
N PHE A 90 -0.72 -15.28 -4.26
CA PHE A 90 -1.88 -16.12 -4.58
C PHE A 90 -2.91 -15.41 -5.50
N PRO A 91 -2.53 -14.95 -6.71
CA PRO A 91 -3.41 -14.15 -7.57
C PRO A 91 -4.70 -14.86 -7.96
N HIS A 92 -4.70 -16.19 -8.07
CA HIS A 92 -5.88 -16.98 -8.40
C HIS A 92 -7.05 -16.81 -7.39
N THR A 93 -6.76 -16.34 -6.17
CA THR A 93 -7.75 -16.09 -5.11
C THR A 93 -8.41 -14.72 -5.16
N PHE A 94 -7.91 -13.79 -5.99
CA PHE A 94 -8.38 -12.40 -5.98
C PHE A 94 -9.77 -12.23 -6.60
N ASN A 95 -10.38 -11.08 -6.35
CA ASN A 95 -11.55 -10.65 -7.08
C ASN A 95 -11.14 -9.93 -8.37
N TYR A 96 -11.71 -10.35 -9.48
CA TYR A 96 -11.41 -9.81 -10.81
C TYR A 96 -12.66 -9.14 -11.39
N PRO A 97 -12.52 -8.00 -12.11
CA PRO A 97 -13.64 -7.35 -12.78
C PRO A 97 -14.15 -8.13 -14.01
N VAL A 98 -13.41 -9.15 -14.44
CA VAL A 98 -13.75 -10.02 -15.57
C VAL A 98 -13.67 -11.48 -15.16
N LYS A 99 -14.36 -12.35 -15.90
CA LYS A 99 -14.27 -13.80 -15.69
C LYS A 99 -12.88 -14.31 -16.08
N ILE A 100 -12.25 -15.03 -15.17
CA ILE A 100 -10.96 -15.68 -15.43
C ILE A 100 -11.18 -16.98 -16.21
N THR A 101 -10.51 -17.09 -17.35
CA THR A 101 -10.46 -18.27 -18.22
C THR A 101 -9.01 -18.73 -18.38
N PRO A 102 -8.74 -19.96 -18.85
CA PRO A 102 -7.37 -20.42 -19.12
C PRO A 102 -6.57 -19.48 -20.03
N GLU A 103 -7.25 -18.88 -21.01
CA GLU A 103 -6.63 -18.03 -22.05
C GLU A 103 -6.21 -16.66 -21.49
N ASN A 104 -6.95 -16.09 -20.54
CA ASN A 104 -6.67 -14.76 -20.00
C ASN A 104 -5.99 -14.76 -18.62
N ALA A 105 -5.95 -15.92 -17.93
CA ALA A 105 -5.49 -16.02 -16.55
C ALA A 105 -4.10 -15.41 -16.33
N LEU A 106 -3.13 -15.74 -17.18
CA LEU A 106 -1.76 -15.23 -17.05
C LEU A 106 -1.72 -13.69 -17.03
N LYS A 107 -2.38 -13.06 -18.00
CA LYS A 107 -2.39 -11.60 -18.16
C LYS A 107 -3.12 -10.93 -17.01
N GLN A 108 -4.28 -11.45 -16.62
CA GLN A 108 -5.07 -10.91 -15.51
C GLN A 108 -4.32 -11.07 -14.17
N TYR A 109 -3.62 -12.18 -13.96
CA TYR A 109 -2.83 -12.41 -12.76
C TYR A 109 -1.66 -11.44 -12.65
N TYR A 110 -0.95 -11.17 -13.76
CA TYR A 110 0.08 -10.12 -13.77
C TYR A 110 -0.49 -8.74 -13.45
N LEU A 111 -1.60 -8.34 -14.11
CA LEU A 111 -2.22 -7.05 -13.84
C LEU A 111 -2.60 -6.91 -12.36
N ALA A 112 -3.19 -7.95 -11.76
CA ALA A 112 -3.62 -7.89 -10.37
C ALA A 112 -2.43 -7.90 -9.41
N ARG A 113 -1.36 -8.63 -9.74
CA ARG A 113 -0.11 -8.60 -8.98
C ARG A 113 0.59 -7.25 -9.04
N HIS A 114 0.54 -6.59 -10.20
CA HIS A 114 1.03 -5.22 -10.37
C HIS A 114 0.21 -4.26 -9.53
N LEU A 115 -1.12 -4.34 -9.55
CA LEU A 115 -1.98 -3.51 -8.70
C LEU A 115 -1.60 -3.64 -7.23
N LEU A 116 -1.53 -4.85 -6.69
CA LEU A 116 -1.15 -5.04 -5.29
C LEU A 116 0.28 -4.60 -5.00
N GLY A 117 1.20 -4.78 -5.96
CA GLY A 117 2.56 -4.26 -5.87
C GLY A 117 2.58 -2.74 -5.72
N PHE A 118 1.86 -2.01 -6.57
CA PHE A 118 1.75 -0.55 -6.48
C PHE A 118 1.08 -0.12 -5.18
N LEU A 119 -0.08 -0.69 -4.82
CA LEU A 119 -0.79 -0.34 -3.59
C LEU A 119 0.07 -0.58 -2.35
N LYS A 120 0.86 -1.66 -2.33
CA LYS A 120 1.84 -1.91 -1.27
C LYS A 120 2.88 -0.81 -1.21
N THR A 121 3.53 -0.50 -2.33
CA THR A 121 4.57 0.53 -2.37
C THR A 121 4.01 1.90 -1.98
N GLU A 122 2.85 2.29 -2.51
CA GLU A 122 2.15 3.55 -2.17
C GLU A 122 1.81 3.61 -0.68
N THR A 123 1.28 2.52 -0.10
CA THR A 123 0.96 2.44 1.34
C THR A 123 2.22 2.60 2.20
N VAL A 124 3.31 1.92 1.82
CA VAL A 124 4.57 1.99 2.58
C VAL A 124 5.17 3.40 2.52
N LEU A 125 5.23 3.99 1.33
CA LEU A 125 5.73 5.35 1.15
C LEU A 125 4.83 6.37 1.86
N LEU A 126 3.52 6.17 1.86
CA LEU A 126 2.57 6.99 2.61
C LEU A 126 2.86 6.96 4.11
N PHE A 127 3.00 5.78 4.71
CA PHE A 127 3.29 5.66 6.14
C PHE A 127 4.67 6.22 6.49
N THR A 128 5.65 6.07 5.62
CA THR A 128 6.98 6.69 5.78
C THR A 128 6.92 8.21 5.67
N TYR A 129 6.14 8.76 4.75
CA TYR A 129 5.90 10.19 4.64
C TYR A 129 5.18 10.76 5.87
N ILE A 130 4.10 10.11 6.33
CA ILE A 130 3.36 10.53 7.53
C ILE A 130 4.27 10.50 8.76
N LEU A 131 5.09 9.45 8.90
CA LEU A 131 6.06 9.35 9.99
C LEU A 131 7.06 10.50 9.95
N TRP A 132 7.64 10.78 8.78
CA TRP A 132 8.56 11.90 8.60
C TRP A 132 7.90 13.24 8.91
N GLY A 133 6.70 13.49 8.37
CA GLY A 133 5.93 14.70 8.63
C GLY A 133 5.61 14.88 10.11
N THR A 134 5.22 13.80 10.79
CA THR A 134 5.00 13.80 12.25
C THR A 134 6.25 14.21 13.01
N ILE A 135 7.42 13.68 12.63
CA ILE A 135 8.71 14.07 13.24
C ILE A 135 8.98 15.56 13.00
N GLN A 136 8.80 16.07 11.78
CA GLN A 136 9.05 17.48 11.49
C GLN A 136 8.13 18.41 12.28
N VAL A 137 6.85 18.08 12.39
CA VAL A 137 5.89 18.86 13.18
C VAL A 137 6.22 18.78 14.67
N ALA A 138 6.55 17.59 15.18
CA ALA A 138 6.94 17.42 16.58
C ALA A 138 8.21 18.21 16.96
N LEU A 139 9.14 18.38 16.02
CA LEU A 139 10.36 19.19 16.20
C LEU A 139 10.15 20.67 15.90
N GLY A 140 8.92 21.13 15.61
CA GLY A 140 8.62 22.52 15.29
C GLY A 140 9.16 22.99 13.94
N LYS A 141 9.52 22.06 13.04
CA LYS A 141 10.10 22.34 11.71
C LYS A 141 9.04 22.43 10.61
N ALA A 142 7.81 22.03 10.89
CA ALA A 142 6.68 22.09 9.97
C ALA A 142 5.37 22.35 10.74
N GLU A 143 4.39 22.96 10.08
CA GLU A 143 3.06 23.20 10.66
C GLU A 143 2.09 22.02 10.44
N GLY A 144 2.40 21.13 9.50
CA GLY A 144 1.56 19.99 9.14
C GLY A 144 2.10 19.21 7.94
N LEU A 145 1.28 18.32 7.38
CA LEU A 145 1.57 17.57 6.15
C LEU A 145 1.35 18.39 4.86
N GLY A 146 0.67 19.54 4.98
CA GLY A 146 0.34 20.43 3.86
C GLY A 146 -1.03 20.14 3.22
N ILE A 147 -1.68 21.20 2.73
CA ILE A 147 -3.06 21.16 2.21
C ILE A 147 -3.25 20.19 1.02
N LEU A 148 -2.19 19.98 0.22
CA LEU A 148 -2.23 19.12 -0.95
C LEU A 148 -1.95 17.64 -0.65
N PHE A 149 -1.54 17.31 0.57
CA PHE A 149 -1.21 15.94 0.94
C PHE A 149 -2.36 14.97 0.64
N LEU A 150 -3.54 15.26 1.18
CA LEU A 150 -4.72 14.40 1.01
C LEU A 150 -5.17 14.27 -0.46
N PRO A 151 -5.38 15.36 -1.24
CA PRO A 151 -5.79 15.21 -2.63
C PRO A 151 -4.74 14.49 -3.49
N ILE A 152 -3.44 14.68 -3.23
CA ILE A 152 -2.38 13.98 -3.97
C ILE A 152 -2.41 12.48 -3.69
N ILE A 153 -2.46 12.06 -2.41
CA ILE A 153 -2.46 10.62 -2.10
C ILE A 153 -3.72 9.92 -2.61
N LEU A 154 -4.88 10.58 -2.53
CA LEU A 154 -6.12 10.04 -3.10
C LEU A 154 -6.02 9.90 -4.62
N PHE A 155 -5.48 10.92 -5.30
CA PHE A 155 -5.27 10.86 -6.75
C PHE A 155 -4.35 9.72 -7.16
N ILE A 156 -3.24 9.50 -6.43
CA ILE A 156 -2.30 8.40 -6.70
C ILE A 156 -3.00 7.04 -6.53
N ILE A 157 -3.60 6.79 -5.36
CA ILE A 157 -4.24 5.51 -5.04
C ILE A 157 -5.38 5.20 -6.02
N PHE A 158 -6.29 6.15 -6.23
CA PHE A 158 -7.43 5.96 -7.14
C PHE A 158 -6.99 5.92 -8.61
N GLY A 159 -5.93 6.65 -8.98
CA GLY A 159 -5.32 6.57 -10.29
C GLY A 159 -4.77 5.17 -10.58
N THR A 160 -4.00 4.61 -9.65
CA THR A 160 -3.46 3.24 -9.74
C THR A 160 -4.57 2.20 -9.89
N ILE A 161 -5.62 2.30 -9.06
CA ILE A 161 -6.80 1.43 -9.16
C ILE A 161 -7.48 1.60 -10.52
N GLY A 162 -7.79 2.84 -10.93
CA GLY A 162 -8.48 3.14 -12.18
C GLY A 162 -7.74 2.61 -13.42
N VAL A 163 -6.42 2.79 -13.47
CA VAL A 163 -5.56 2.27 -14.54
C VAL A 163 -5.59 0.74 -14.59
N TYR A 164 -5.55 0.06 -13.43
CA TYR A 164 -5.69 -1.40 -13.38
C TYR A 164 -7.05 -1.85 -13.92
N PHE A 165 -8.16 -1.29 -13.42
CA PHE A 165 -9.50 -1.68 -13.84
C PHE A 165 -9.72 -1.45 -15.33
N TYR A 166 -9.29 -0.30 -15.85
CA TYR A 166 -9.33 -0.02 -17.29
C TYR A 166 -8.57 -1.08 -18.09
N LYS A 167 -7.33 -1.41 -17.69
CA LYS A 167 -6.53 -2.44 -18.36
C LYS A 167 -7.15 -3.83 -18.24
N ALA A 168 -7.69 -4.19 -17.08
CA ALA A 168 -8.27 -5.50 -16.84
C ALA A 168 -9.52 -5.76 -17.69
N ILE A 169 -10.36 -4.74 -17.86
CA ILE A 169 -11.60 -4.82 -18.66
C ILE A 169 -11.29 -4.82 -20.16
N ARG A 170 -10.35 -3.98 -20.62
CA ARG A 170 -10.04 -3.85 -22.05
C ARG A 170 -9.18 -4.97 -22.62
N ASN A 171 -8.48 -5.72 -21.76
CA ASN A 171 -7.56 -6.79 -22.12
C ASN A 171 -8.10 -8.19 -21.80
N THR A 172 -9.36 -8.44 -22.11
CA THR A 172 -9.97 -9.78 -22.08
C THR A 172 -9.61 -10.61 -23.29
#